data_AF-A0A9P6EFW6-F1
#
_entry.id   AF-A0A9P6EFW6-F1
#
_cell.length_a   1.000
_cell.length_b   1.000
_cell.length_c   1.000
_cell.angle_alpha   90.00
_cell.angle_beta   90.00
_cell.angle_gamma   90.00
#
_symmetry.space_group_name_H-M   'P 1'
#
loop_
_entity.id
_entity.type
_entity.pdbx_description
1 polymer ?
#
loop_
_entity_poly.entity_id
_entity_poly.type
_entity_poly.pdbx_seq_one_letter_code
_entity_poly.pdbx_strand_id
1 'polypeptide(L)'
;MDTEKALQAKETGNKLLKEGKIAESIKHYQEAVKFDPQNPVYLANLSAALLSTRLAKTLSHGLRSGAIPPSDIEQNIEAIRTMENQRSKDAFENVQSWKLWSATRSNLALCAELALEDRIRLSKMPIFKSAPDPRLTYFTFGMDDIISLFCGWGPKFEDPIHLRSLSKEQFSQLAFLFGGAADSRHVYGTIIDLGSAHSKLPANQKKHVKVHMTTKTGKKDLVDFVLKANLDKALQWGLVWESKWYQDVNVFIPHGRLVEEGKHPGFDYYKEFATKKGPHKAKTSQIAATVRKSWKPNITTFDDQHKGYLEIALDDLAFVAQIAEFNDSRGLKINNPRAKREWPAFAYIMTFFSAVVDTIKNLKSQIKVEILCGEITSELTKMRLGTDRTRPAGFPRNFTRMWDYTHGTLSTALYMVPALQDNMPSAVTANCLFNTYVWKDDDEFCFNYTMLLPQDLERYLGTHTINKRALMDILTLSSTTVPRSLTSLVSRDELHAWLGRLLLSIISPGRSKPRPDLVKVPFNLVAFIQLLVELNWIGYPGQWLGDFLQAILNGTLQTNPDTYKGHPLRPVSGLNKITAPHRVRLDPWFAGLETILASTKHALLFAIQLPENFAATMPEDIGQF
;
A
#
# COMPACT_ATOMS: atom_id res chain seq x y z
N MET A 1 -14.25 22.03 -39.92
CA MET A 1 -14.27 23.44 -39.49
C MET A 1 -15.32 24.14 -40.34
N ASP A 2 -16.41 24.61 -39.74
CA ASP A 2 -17.52 25.27 -40.44
C ASP A 2 -17.66 26.69 -39.88
N THR A 3 -16.95 27.63 -40.50
CA THR A 3 -16.73 28.98 -39.97
C THR A 3 -18.00 29.83 -39.96
N GLU A 4 -18.91 29.61 -40.91
CA GLU A 4 -20.19 30.32 -40.98
C GLU A 4 -21.14 29.88 -39.87
N LYS A 5 -21.30 28.57 -39.65
CA LYS A 5 -22.08 28.06 -38.53
C LYS A 5 -21.48 28.44 -37.18
N ALA A 6 -20.15 28.42 -37.06
CA ALA A 6 -19.47 28.85 -35.84
C ALA A 6 -19.76 30.33 -35.53
N LEU A 7 -19.71 31.20 -36.54
CA LEU A 7 -20.00 32.62 -36.40
C LEU A 7 -21.48 32.87 -36.03
N GLN A 8 -22.42 32.17 -36.68
CA GLN A 8 -23.84 32.28 -36.38
C GLN A 8 -24.16 31.84 -34.95
N ALA A 9 -23.56 30.73 -34.49
CA ALA A 9 -23.69 30.26 -33.12
C ALA A 9 -23.12 31.28 -32.12
N LYS A 10 -21.95 31.87 -32.41
CA LYS A 10 -21.37 32.94 -31.58
C LYS A 10 -22.29 34.17 -31.48
N GLU A 11 -22.82 34.67 -32.59
CA GLU A 11 -23.70 35.84 -32.56
C GLU A 11 -25.02 35.58 -31.81
N THR A 12 -25.58 34.38 -31.97
CA THR A 12 -26.74 33.95 -31.20
C THR A 12 -26.42 33.91 -29.70
N GLY A 13 -25.28 33.35 -29.32
CA GLY A 13 -24.79 33.36 -27.94
C GLY A 13 -24.64 34.78 -27.38
N ASN A 14 -24.04 35.70 -28.15
CA ASN A 14 -23.88 37.10 -27.75
C ASN A 14 -25.22 37.80 -27.49
N LYS A 15 -26.22 37.55 -28.35
CA LYS A 15 -27.57 38.11 -28.20
C LYS A 15 -28.21 37.60 -26.90
N LEU A 16 -28.19 36.28 -26.68
CA LEU A 16 -28.77 35.66 -25.49
C LEU A 16 -28.06 36.10 -24.20
N LEU A 17 -26.75 36.30 -24.25
CA LEU A 17 -25.98 36.81 -23.11
C LEU A 17 -26.40 38.24 -22.76
N LYS A 18 -26.62 39.12 -23.75
CA LYS A 18 -27.15 40.48 -23.55
C LYS A 18 -28.58 40.50 -23.01
N GLU A 19 -29.38 39.50 -23.36
CA GLU A 19 -30.73 39.29 -22.83
C GLU A 19 -30.75 38.67 -21.41
N GLY A 20 -29.58 38.38 -20.82
CA GLY A 20 -29.48 37.75 -19.50
C GLY A 20 -29.75 36.24 -19.50
N LYS A 21 -30.00 35.62 -20.66
CA LYS A 21 -30.24 34.19 -20.85
C LYS A 21 -28.92 33.42 -20.89
N ILE A 22 -28.21 33.41 -19.76
CA ILE A 22 -26.86 32.85 -19.65
C ILE A 22 -26.85 31.37 -20.02
N ALA A 23 -27.83 30.58 -19.56
CA ALA A 23 -27.94 29.15 -19.84
C ALA A 23 -28.00 28.84 -21.36
N GLU A 24 -28.80 29.62 -22.09
CA GLU A 24 -28.96 29.46 -23.54
C GLU A 24 -27.72 29.94 -24.29
N SER A 25 -27.11 31.05 -23.84
CA SER A 25 -25.87 31.56 -24.44
C SER A 25 -24.72 30.54 -24.41
N ILE A 26 -24.57 29.80 -23.29
CA ILE A 26 -23.56 28.75 -23.14
C ILE A 26 -23.73 27.65 -24.20
N LYS A 27 -24.97 27.21 -24.48
CA LYS A 27 -25.23 26.16 -25.48
C LYS A 27 -24.72 26.58 -26.86
N HIS A 28 -25.02 27.81 -27.26
CA HIS A 28 -24.58 28.33 -28.57
C HIS A 28 -23.08 28.59 -28.62
N TYR A 29 -22.45 29.05 -27.53
CA TYR A 29 -20.99 29.15 -27.49
C TYR A 29 -20.31 27.77 -27.55
N GLN A 30 -20.89 26.74 -26.93
CA GLN A 30 -20.40 25.35 -27.07
C GLN A 30 -20.53 24.83 -28.50
N GLU A 31 -21.62 25.16 -29.20
CA GLU A 31 -21.76 24.85 -30.64
C GLU A 31 -20.71 25.57 -31.49
N ALA A 32 -20.45 26.85 -31.24
CA ALA A 32 -19.40 27.59 -31.93
C ALA A 32 -18.02 26.93 -31.76
N VAL A 33 -17.68 26.50 -30.53
CA VAL A 33 -16.45 25.76 -30.23
C VAL A 33 -16.43 24.38 -30.90
N LYS A 34 -17.57 23.68 -31.04
CA LYS A 34 -17.62 22.40 -31.77
C LYS A 34 -17.30 22.58 -33.25
N PHE A 35 -17.76 23.67 -33.87
CA PHE A 35 -17.51 23.94 -35.29
C PHE A 35 -16.11 24.48 -35.57
N ASP A 36 -15.52 25.21 -34.61
CA ASP A 36 -14.16 25.74 -34.68
C ASP A 36 -13.48 25.75 -33.28
N PRO A 37 -12.86 24.62 -32.88
CA PRO A 37 -12.32 24.44 -31.52
C PRO A 37 -11.07 25.28 -31.20
N GLN A 38 -10.37 25.80 -32.21
CA GLN A 38 -9.11 26.52 -32.02
C GLN A 38 -9.26 28.04 -32.03
N ASN A 39 -10.48 28.55 -32.24
CA ASN A 39 -10.73 29.98 -32.29
C ASN A 39 -10.70 30.61 -30.89
N PRO A 40 -9.75 31.52 -30.61
CA PRO A 40 -9.62 32.11 -29.28
C PRO A 40 -10.86 32.95 -28.88
N VAL A 41 -11.58 33.53 -29.85
CA VAL A 41 -12.77 34.36 -29.57
C VAL A 41 -13.92 33.52 -29.03
N TYR A 42 -14.16 32.34 -29.60
CA TYR A 42 -15.27 31.47 -29.17
C TYR A 42 -14.99 30.87 -27.78
N LEU A 43 -13.73 30.50 -27.53
CA LEU A 43 -13.27 30.04 -26.22
C LEU A 43 -13.36 31.15 -25.16
N ALA A 44 -13.05 32.40 -25.52
CA ALA A 44 -13.15 33.55 -24.63
C ALA A 44 -14.61 33.85 -24.26
N ASN A 45 -15.53 33.87 -25.23
CA ASN A 45 -16.96 34.12 -24.99
C ASN A 45 -17.60 33.03 -24.14
N LEU A 46 -17.29 31.76 -24.42
CA LEU A 46 -17.73 30.64 -23.58
C LEU A 46 -17.19 30.77 -22.14
N SER A 47 -15.92 31.14 -22.00
CA SER A 47 -15.28 31.33 -20.69
C SER A 47 -15.91 32.49 -19.91
N ALA A 48 -16.25 33.59 -20.58
CA ALA A 48 -16.94 34.72 -19.98
C ALA A 48 -18.34 34.31 -19.47
N ALA A 49 -19.10 33.57 -20.28
CA ALA A 49 -20.43 33.07 -19.88
C ALA A 49 -20.37 32.08 -18.70
N LEU A 50 -19.27 31.32 -18.56
CA LEU A 50 -19.06 30.35 -17.47
C LEU A 50 -18.43 30.96 -16.21
N LEU A 51 -18.04 32.24 -16.22
CA LEU A 51 -17.24 32.86 -15.15
C LEU A 51 -17.89 32.74 -13.77
N SER A 52 -19.19 33.03 -13.67
CA SER A 52 -19.93 32.94 -12.39
C SER A 52 -19.92 31.52 -11.81
N THR A 53 -20.11 30.49 -12.66
CA THR A 53 -20.08 29.08 -12.24
C THR A 53 -18.67 28.68 -11.79
N ARG A 54 -17.65 29.09 -12.57
CA ARG A 54 -16.25 28.82 -12.25
C ARG A 54 -15.85 29.47 -10.93
N LEU A 55 -16.24 30.73 -10.70
CA LEU A 55 -15.99 31.44 -9.44
C LEU A 55 -16.55 30.67 -8.24
N ALA A 56 -17.83 30.27 -8.29
CA ALA A 56 -18.45 29.54 -7.19
C ALA A 56 -17.78 28.19 -6.91
N LYS A 57 -17.41 27.44 -7.96
CA LYS A 57 -16.64 26.19 -7.83
C LYS A 57 -15.25 26.43 -7.26
N THR A 58 -14.52 27.42 -7.78
CA THR A 58 -13.17 27.78 -7.31
C THR A 58 -13.19 28.18 -5.85
N LEU A 59 -14.15 29.00 -5.41
CA LEU A 59 -14.31 29.36 -4.00
C LEU A 59 -14.58 28.14 -3.13
N SER A 60 -15.51 27.27 -3.55
CA SER A 60 -15.89 26.07 -2.77
C SER A 60 -14.75 25.05 -2.65
N HIS A 61 -14.14 24.68 -3.77
CA HIS A 61 -13.06 23.70 -3.78
C HIS A 61 -11.75 24.28 -3.23
N GLY A 62 -11.44 25.54 -3.55
CA GLY A 62 -10.21 26.21 -3.11
C GLY A 62 -10.18 26.44 -1.60
N LEU A 63 -11.33 26.79 -1.00
CA LEU A 63 -11.44 26.85 0.46
C LEU A 63 -11.24 25.46 1.09
N ARG A 64 -11.84 24.41 0.51
CA ARG A 64 -11.74 23.04 1.04
C ARG A 64 -10.33 22.45 0.95
N SER A 65 -9.60 22.75 -0.13
CA SER A 65 -8.22 22.29 -0.29
C SER A 65 -7.22 23.14 0.50
N GLY A 66 -7.64 24.28 1.05
CA GLY A 66 -6.75 25.27 1.66
C GLY A 66 -5.98 26.12 0.65
N ALA A 67 -6.26 25.99 -0.65
CA ALA A 67 -5.65 26.81 -1.70
C ALA A 67 -6.10 28.27 -1.66
N ILE A 68 -7.29 28.54 -1.10
CA ILE A 68 -7.80 29.88 -0.82
C ILE A 68 -7.97 29.98 0.71
N PRO A 69 -7.18 30.82 1.39
CA PRO A 69 -7.30 30.97 2.83
C PRO A 69 -8.61 31.70 3.19
N PRO A 70 -9.20 31.42 4.37
CA PRO A 70 -10.40 32.10 4.84
C PRO A 70 -10.29 33.63 4.84
N SER A 71 -9.09 34.17 5.15
CA SER A 71 -8.82 35.61 5.16
C SER A 71 -9.07 36.28 3.81
N ASP A 72 -8.74 35.60 2.71
CA ASP A 72 -8.90 36.17 1.36
C ASP A 72 -10.39 36.24 0.98
N ILE A 73 -11.18 35.26 1.45
CA ILE A 73 -12.63 35.27 1.31
C ILE A 73 -13.25 36.39 2.15
N GLU A 74 -12.80 36.56 3.39
CA GLU A 74 -13.30 37.61 4.29
C GLU A 74 -13.03 39.01 3.74
N GLN A 75 -11.82 39.25 3.23
CA GLN A 75 -11.44 40.52 2.61
C GLN A 75 -12.28 40.85 1.36
N ASN A 76 -12.71 39.84 0.62
CA ASN A 76 -13.44 40.00 -0.64
C ASN A 76 -14.93 39.64 -0.53
N ILE A 77 -15.47 39.49 0.68
CA ILE A 77 -16.79 38.89 0.90
C ILE A 77 -17.92 39.69 0.24
N GLU A 78 -17.81 41.01 0.19
CA GLU A 78 -18.83 41.88 -0.39
C GLU A 78 -18.87 41.76 -1.92
N ALA A 79 -17.70 41.66 -2.56
CA ALA A 79 -17.62 41.39 -3.99
C ALA A 79 -18.17 39.99 -4.33
N ILE A 80 -17.84 38.99 -3.51
CA ILE A 80 -18.36 37.62 -3.67
C ILE A 80 -19.89 37.60 -3.52
N ARG A 81 -20.46 38.29 -2.54
CA ARG A 81 -21.92 38.41 -2.35
C ARG A 81 -22.60 39.11 -3.52
N THR A 82 -21.97 40.15 -4.06
CA THR A 82 -22.47 40.83 -5.26
C THR A 82 -22.55 39.86 -6.44
N MET A 83 -21.51 39.06 -6.67
CA MET A 83 -21.48 38.04 -7.73
C MET A 83 -22.49 36.91 -7.47
N GLU A 84 -22.67 36.50 -6.21
CA GLU A 84 -23.67 35.50 -5.80
C GLU A 84 -25.10 35.98 -6.09
N ASN A 85 -25.39 37.26 -5.86
CA ASN A 85 -26.68 37.87 -6.14
C ASN A 85 -26.96 38.02 -7.64
N GLN A 86 -25.91 38.16 -8.45
CA GLN A 86 -25.98 38.24 -9.92
C GLN A 86 -25.94 36.87 -10.62
N ARG A 87 -25.99 35.77 -9.86
CA ARG A 87 -26.01 34.41 -10.42
C ARG A 87 -27.19 34.20 -11.37
N SER A 88 -27.01 33.32 -12.36
CA SER A 88 -28.11 32.87 -13.21
C SER A 88 -29.10 32.05 -12.38
N LYS A 89 -30.40 32.31 -12.55
CA LYS A 89 -31.48 31.61 -11.82
C LYS A 89 -31.97 30.37 -12.55
N ASP A 90 -31.62 30.27 -13.81
CA ASP A 90 -32.13 29.37 -14.85
C ASP A 90 -31.06 28.37 -15.30
N ALA A 91 -29.77 28.70 -15.19
CA ALA A 91 -28.67 27.77 -15.43
C ALA A 91 -28.48 26.82 -14.24
N PHE A 92 -28.97 25.59 -14.36
CA PHE A 92 -28.89 24.55 -13.31
C PHE A 92 -27.49 24.43 -12.68
N GLU A 93 -26.43 24.30 -13.48
CA GLU A 93 -25.06 24.15 -12.96
C GLU A 93 -24.58 25.39 -12.17
N ASN A 94 -24.97 26.59 -12.61
CA ASN A 94 -24.63 27.84 -11.92
C ASN A 94 -25.33 27.89 -10.55
N VAL A 95 -26.63 27.58 -10.52
CA VAL A 95 -27.43 27.51 -9.29
C VAL A 95 -26.83 26.51 -8.31
N GLN A 96 -26.50 25.29 -8.76
CA GLN A 96 -25.91 24.26 -7.89
C GLN A 96 -24.52 24.68 -7.37
N SER A 97 -23.70 25.32 -8.20
CA SER A 97 -22.37 25.77 -7.79
C SER A 97 -22.45 26.85 -6.70
N TRP A 98 -23.41 27.78 -6.80
CA TRP A 98 -23.64 28.78 -5.75
C TRP A 98 -24.29 28.21 -4.49
N LYS A 99 -25.16 27.19 -4.61
CA LYS A 99 -25.64 26.43 -3.44
C LYS A 99 -24.49 25.75 -2.69
N LEU A 100 -23.58 25.10 -3.43
CA LEU A 100 -22.37 24.48 -2.89
C LEU A 100 -21.48 25.50 -2.17
N TRP A 101 -21.29 26.68 -2.76
CA TRP A 101 -20.56 27.77 -2.13
C TRP A 101 -21.22 28.22 -0.83
N SER A 102 -22.52 28.47 -0.84
CA SER A 102 -23.25 28.89 0.36
C SER A 102 -23.11 27.89 1.51
N ALA A 103 -23.22 26.58 1.21
CA ALA A 103 -23.05 25.51 2.19
C ALA A 103 -21.59 25.34 2.67
N THR A 104 -20.62 25.64 1.81
CA THR A 104 -19.20 25.61 2.19
C THR A 104 -18.85 26.80 3.08
N ARG A 105 -19.31 28.00 2.70
CA ARG A 105 -19.10 29.25 3.44
C ARG A 105 -19.73 29.22 4.84
N SER A 106 -20.90 28.59 5.02
CA SER A 106 -21.55 28.55 6.34
C SER A 106 -20.69 27.87 7.41
N ASN A 107 -19.70 27.07 7.01
CA ASN A 107 -18.79 26.34 7.90
C ASN A 107 -17.37 26.94 7.94
N LEU A 108 -17.16 28.15 7.41
CA LEU A 108 -15.84 28.76 7.19
C LEU A 108 -14.94 28.73 8.43
N ALA A 109 -15.48 29.07 9.60
CA ALA A 109 -14.72 29.14 10.86
C ALA A 109 -14.27 27.76 11.39
N LEU A 110 -14.97 26.69 11.00
CA LEU A 110 -14.74 25.31 11.49
C LEU A 110 -14.12 24.40 10.43
N CYS A 111 -13.97 24.87 9.19
CA CYS A 111 -13.56 24.03 8.05
C CYS A 111 -12.25 23.27 8.30
N ALA A 112 -11.23 23.92 8.87
CA ALA A 112 -9.92 23.30 9.08
C ALA A 112 -9.93 22.24 10.20
N GLU A 113 -10.63 22.53 11.30
CA GLU A 113 -10.77 21.64 12.45
C GLU A 113 -11.56 20.38 12.06
N LEU A 114 -12.76 20.57 11.48
CA LEU A 114 -13.61 19.48 11.00
C LEU A 114 -12.88 18.62 9.95
N ALA A 115 -12.07 19.23 9.09
CA ALA A 115 -11.33 18.49 8.09
C ALA A 115 -10.27 17.55 8.68
N LEU A 116 -9.57 17.97 9.74
CA LEU A 116 -8.62 17.09 10.42
C LEU A 116 -9.34 15.94 11.13
N GLU A 117 -10.39 16.24 11.89
CA GLU A 117 -11.17 15.23 12.61
C GLU A 117 -11.78 14.19 11.67
N ASP A 118 -12.40 14.63 10.58
CA ASP A 118 -12.99 13.75 9.58
C ASP A 118 -11.93 12.90 8.87
N ARG A 119 -10.72 13.44 8.59
CA ARG A 119 -9.59 12.64 8.05
C ARG A 119 -9.17 11.55 9.02
N ILE A 120 -9.12 11.86 10.32
CA ILE A 120 -8.81 10.90 11.37
C ILE A 120 -9.89 9.82 11.43
N ARG A 121 -11.17 10.20 11.38
CA ARG A 121 -12.29 9.26 11.36
C ARG A 121 -12.22 8.36 10.13
N LEU A 122 -12.01 8.93 8.95
CA LEU A 122 -11.84 8.21 7.70
C LEU A 122 -10.69 7.20 7.74
N SER A 123 -9.53 7.56 8.32
CA SER A 123 -8.38 6.65 8.44
C SER A 123 -8.60 5.44 9.35
N LYS A 124 -9.57 5.53 10.27
CA LYS A 124 -9.91 4.46 11.22
C LYS A 124 -10.97 3.52 10.67
N MET A 125 -11.64 3.90 9.58
CA MET A 125 -12.63 3.05 8.94
C MET A 125 -11.96 1.85 8.27
N PRO A 126 -12.54 0.63 8.37
CA PRO A 126 -12.00 -0.54 7.69
C PRO A 126 -11.97 -0.31 6.17
N ILE A 127 -10.79 -0.43 5.56
CA ILE A 127 -10.60 -0.26 4.11
C ILE A 127 -10.76 -1.57 3.32
N PHE A 128 -10.82 -2.69 4.04
CA PHE A 128 -10.91 -4.02 3.45
C PHE A 128 -12.31 -4.62 3.63
N LYS A 129 -12.79 -5.31 2.58
CA LYS A 129 -13.97 -6.16 2.62
C LYS A 129 -13.70 -7.33 3.55
N SER A 130 -14.64 -7.61 4.43
CA SER A 130 -14.66 -8.87 5.18
C SER A 130 -14.78 -10.02 4.18
N ALA A 131 -13.82 -10.93 4.17
CA ALA A 131 -13.92 -12.17 3.41
C ALA A 131 -14.62 -13.21 4.29
N PRO A 132 -15.80 -13.74 3.91
CA PRO A 132 -16.43 -14.84 4.62
C PRO A 132 -15.73 -16.16 4.26
N ASP A 133 -14.40 -16.21 4.32
CA ASP A 133 -13.65 -17.46 4.24
C ASP A 133 -13.42 -17.95 5.67
N PRO A 134 -14.24 -18.90 6.17
CA PRO A 134 -14.10 -19.40 7.53
C PRO A 134 -12.87 -20.32 7.68
N ARG A 135 -12.15 -20.61 6.60
CA ARG A 135 -11.02 -21.54 6.62
C ARG A 135 -9.79 -20.86 7.20
N LEU A 136 -9.31 -21.41 8.31
CA LEU A 136 -7.96 -21.16 8.79
C LEU A 136 -6.97 -21.50 7.68
N THR A 137 -6.17 -20.52 7.31
CA THR A 137 -5.18 -20.64 6.23
C THR A 137 -3.80 -20.55 6.85
N TYR A 138 -3.05 -21.65 6.78
CA TYR A 138 -1.65 -21.74 7.17
C TYR A 138 -0.76 -21.31 6.01
N PHE A 139 0.35 -20.62 6.28
CA PHE A 139 1.39 -20.31 5.29
C PHE A 139 2.80 -20.62 5.88
N THR A 140 3.85 -20.47 5.08
CA THR A 140 5.25 -20.48 5.54
C THR A 140 5.79 -19.07 5.60
N PHE A 141 6.50 -18.75 6.67
CA PHE A 141 7.46 -17.65 6.67
C PHE A 141 8.83 -18.19 6.26
N GLY A 142 9.78 -17.32 5.90
CA GLY A 142 11.16 -17.79 5.71
C GLY A 142 11.52 -18.28 4.32
N MET A 143 10.65 -18.20 3.31
CA MET A 143 10.96 -18.81 2.00
C MET A 143 11.80 -17.95 1.08
N ASP A 144 11.81 -16.64 1.32
CA ASP A 144 12.65 -15.73 0.56
C ASP A 144 14.05 -15.68 1.16
N ASP A 145 15.05 -15.53 0.30
CA ASP A 145 16.42 -15.26 0.71
C ASP A 145 16.47 -14.04 1.66
N ILE A 146 17.44 -14.01 2.58
CA ILE A 146 17.56 -12.89 3.52
C ILE A 146 17.91 -11.61 2.77
N ILE A 147 16.97 -10.67 2.77
CA ILE A 147 17.16 -9.32 2.25
C ILE A 147 17.73 -8.41 3.33
N SER A 148 18.56 -7.45 2.90
CA SER A 148 19.03 -6.33 3.69
C SER A 148 18.54 -5.05 3.02
N LEU A 149 17.60 -4.32 3.64
CA LEU A 149 17.08 -3.05 3.10
C LEU A 149 18.17 -1.97 3.00
N PHE A 150 19.33 -2.20 3.61
CA PHE A 150 20.50 -1.35 3.47
C PHE A 150 21.26 -1.63 2.16
N CYS A 151 21.32 -2.88 1.69
CA CYS A 151 22.04 -3.28 0.48
C CYS A 151 21.16 -3.36 -0.77
N GLY A 152 19.84 -3.42 -0.62
CA GLY A 152 18.88 -3.49 -1.72
C GLY A 152 17.67 -4.34 -1.39
N TRP A 153 17.14 -5.05 -2.39
CA TRP A 153 15.87 -5.77 -2.30
C TRP A 153 16.03 -7.29 -2.48
N GLY A 154 17.26 -7.79 -2.46
CA GLY A 154 17.60 -9.21 -2.49
C GLY A 154 18.81 -9.50 -3.37
N PRO A 155 19.25 -10.77 -3.47
CA PRO A 155 20.45 -11.16 -4.24
C PRO A 155 20.39 -10.81 -5.73
N LYS A 156 19.17 -10.69 -6.29
CA LYS A 156 18.94 -10.35 -7.70
C LYS A 156 18.76 -8.86 -7.96
N PHE A 157 18.66 -8.05 -6.91
CA PHE A 157 18.39 -6.62 -7.01
C PHE A 157 19.17 -5.86 -5.93
N GLU A 158 20.41 -5.53 -6.26
CA GLU A 158 21.24 -4.66 -5.43
C GLU A 158 20.83 -3.20 -5.64
N ASP A 159 20.62 -2.49 -4.53
CA ASP A 159 20.30 -1.05 -4.49
C ASP A 159 20.85 -0.47 -3.18
N PRO A 160 22.19 -0.50 -2.98
CA PRO A 160 22.80 -0.22 -1.69
C PRO A 160 22.74 1.25 -1.33
N ILE A 161 22.44 1.54 -0.06
CA ILE A 161 22.56 2.89 0.49
C ILE A 161 24.04 3.23 0.65
N HIS A 162 24.53 4.12 -0.19
CA HIS A 162 25.91 4.61 -0.12
C HIS A 162 26.07 5.63 1.00
N LEU A 163 26.39 5.19 2.22
CA LEU A 163 26.57 6.07 3.39
C LEU A 163 27.46 7.29 3.11
N ARG A 164 28.51 7.16 2.28
CA ARG A 164 29.43 8.27 1.98
C ARG A 164 28.81 9.39 1.14
N SER A 165 27.70 9.14 0.43
CA SER A 165 26.99 10.19 -0.33
C SER A 165 25.96 10.94 0.52
N LEU A 166 25.72 10.51 1.77
CA LEU A 166 24.73 11.13 2.63
C LEU A 166 25.29 12.35 3.40
N SER A 167 24.44 13.36 3.58
CA SER A 167 24.69 14.50 4.47
C SER A 167 24.63 14.10 5.95
N LYS A 168 25.11 15.00 6.83
CA LYS A 168 25.05 14.81 8.29
C LYS A 168 23.62 14.63 8.80
N GLU A 169 22.69 15.36 8.21
CA GLU A 169 21.26 15.32 8.53
C GLU A 169 20.67 13.98 8.11
N GLN A 170 20.95 13.55 6.86
CA GLN A 170 20.50 12.27 6.31
C GLN A 170 21.02 11.06 7.12
N PHE A 171 22.28 11.10 7.60
CA PHE A 171 22.83 10.05 8.47
C PHE A 171 22.00 9.80 9.73
N SER A 172 21.39 10.85 10.26
CA SER A 172 20.63 10.79 11.51
C SER A 172 19.18 10.34 11.32
N GLN A 173 18.76 10.13 10.08
CA GLN A 173 17.37 9.93 9.68
C GLN A 173 17.12 8.58 8.99
N LEU A 174 18.12 7.68 8.94
CA LEU A 174 17.94 6.35 8.35
C LEU A 174 16.85 5.57 9.09
N ALA A 175 15.77 5.25 8.39
CA ALA A 175 14.59 4.62 8.94
C ALA A 175 14.12 3.48 8.03
N PHE A 176 14.03 2.28 8.59
CA PHE A 176 13.64 1.06 7.90
C PHE A 176 12.33 0.53 8.49
N LEU A 177 11.37 0.19 7.65
CA LEU A 177 10.12 -0.45 8.07
C LEU A 177 9.94 -1.82 7.43
N PHE A 178 9.66 -2.81 8.27
CA PHE A 178 9.44 -4.20 7.88
C PHE A 178 7.99 -4.58 8.17
N GLY A 179 7.20 -4.77 7.12
CA GLY A 179 5.81 -5.20 7.19
C GLY A 179 5.72 -6.72 7.33
N GLY A 180 5.37 -7.19 8.54
CA GLY A 180 5.13 -8.60 8.84
C GLY A 180 6.11 -9.18 9.88
N ALA A 181 5.59 -10.01 10.80
CA ALA A 181 6.40 -10.63 11.86
C ALA A 181 7.35 -11.72 11.33
N ALA A 182 6.90 -12.39 10.25
CA ALA A 182 7.57 -13.46 9.50
C ALA A 182 8.98 -13.10 8.98
N ASP A 183 9.29 -11.81 8.90
CA ASP A 183 10.43 -11.27 8.18
C ASP A 183 11.43 -10.55 9.06
N SER A 184 11.36 -10.84 10.36
CA SER A 184 12.36 -10.41 11.35
C SER A 184 13.80 -10.80 10.93
N ARG A 185 13.97 -11.81 10.07
CA ARG A 185 15.27 -12.17 9.47
C ARG A 185 15.87 -11.07 8.60
N HIS A 186 15.05 -10.31 7.88
CA HIS A 186 15.51 -9.17 7.07
C HIS A 186 15.99 -8.01 7.94
N VAL A 187 15.42 -7.86 9.14
CA VAL A 187 15.89 -6.90 10.14
C VAL A 187 17.31 -7.26 10.54
N TYR A 188 17.56 -8.53 10.89
CA TYR A 188 18.90 -9.00 11.25
C TYR A 188 19.90 -8.89 10.11
N GLY A 189 19.52 -9.26 8.88
CA GLY A 189 20.36 -9.07 7.69
C GLY A 189 20.72 -7.60 7.46
N THR A 190 19.75 -6.70 7.62
CA THR A 190 19.94 -5.24 7.53
C THR A 190 20.88 -4.73 8.63
N ILE A 191 20.76 -5.25 9.86
CA ILE A 191 21.68 -4.92 10.97
C ILE A 191 23.11 -5.31 10.58
N ILE A 192 23.35 -6.55 10.15
CA ILE A 192 24.69 -7.05 9.81
C ILE A 192 25.35 -6.17 8.73
N ASP A 193 24.64 -5.90 7.65
CA ASP A 193 25.17 -5.11 6.53
C ASP A 193 25.42 -3.64 6.92
N LEU A 194 24.53 -3.05 7.72
CA LEU A 194 24.73 -1.73 8.30
C LEU A 194 25.99 -1.70 9.19
N GLY A 195 26.21 -2.73 10.02
CA GLY A 195 27.40 -2.86 10.86
C GLY A 195 28.69 -2.90 10.03
N SER A 196 28.68 -3.70 8.96
CA SER A 196 29.78 -3.77 8.00
C SER A 196 30.06 -2.41 7.36
N ALA A 197 29.04 -1.70 6.88
CA ALA A 197 29.20 -0.39 6.28
C ALA A 197 29.65 0.68 7.30
N HIS A 198 29.08 0.69 8.50
CA HIS A 198 29.45 1.57 9.60
C HIS A 198 30.92 1.38 9.99
N SER A 199 31.42 0.13 10.04
CA SER A 199 32.82 -0.15 10.39
C SER A 199 33.83 0.53 9.47
N LYS A 200 33.47 0.70 8.18
CA LYS A 200 34.27 1.31 7.11
C LYS A 200 34.20 2.85 7.08
N LEU A 201 33.41 3.48 7.94
CA LEU A 201 33.32 4.93 8.05
C LEU A 201 34.45 5.53 8.90
N PRO A 202 34.93 6.75 8.57
CA PRO A 202 35.77 7.55 9.45
C PRO A 202 35.13 7.82 10.83
N ALA A 203 35.95 7.91 11.88
CA ALA A 203 35.48 8.06 13.27
C ALA A 203 34.59 9.30 13.49
N ASN A 204 34.86 10.40 12.77
CA ASN A 204 34.05 11.62 12.82
C ASN A 204 32.65 11.45 12.20
N GLN A 205 32.47 10.52 11.27
CA GLN A 205 31.17 10.22 10.64
C GLN A 205 30.37 9.18 11.43
N LYS A 206 31.05 8.18 12.02
CA LYS A 206 30.43 7.11 12.83
C LYS A 206 29.46 7.64 13.88
N LYS A 207 29.81 8.71 14.60
CA LYS A 207 28.98 9.29 15.67
C LYS A 207 27.63 9.89 15.20
N HIS A 208 27.49 10.17 13.91
CA HIS A 208 26.29 10.81 13.34
C HIS A 208 25.29 9.80 12.78
N VAL A 209 25.68 8.55 12.58
CA VAL A 209 24.78 7.49 12.11
C VAL A 209 23.76 7.21 13.21
N LYS A 210 22.47 7.37 12.90
CA LYS A 210 21.36 6.90 13.73
C LYS A 210 20.42 6.12 12.85
N VAL A 211 20.08 4.92 13.29
CA VAL A 211 19.20 4.01 12.54
C VAL A 211 18.01 3.63 13.39
N HIS A 212 16.83 3.73 12.78
CA HIS A 212 15.59 3.29 13.36
C HIS A 212 15.01 2.14 12.54
N MET A 213 14.73 1.00 13.19
CA MET A 213 14.12 -0.16 12.57
C MET A 213 12.75 -0.39 13.19
N THR A 214 11.71 -0.37 12.36
CA THR A 214 10.33 -0.60 12.78
C THR A 214 9.87 -1.93 12.24
N THR A 215 9.49 -2.86 13.10
CA THR A 215 8.99 -4.18 12.72
C THR A 215 7.52 -4.30 13.09
N LYS A 216 6.69 -4.79 12.17
CA LYS A 216 5.26 -5.00 12.45
C LYS A 216 5.00 -6.41 12.97
N THR A 217 4.25 -6.53 14.06
CA THR A 217 3.72 -7.82 14.56
C THR A 217 2.20 -7.72 14.72
N GLY A 218 1.39 -8.64 14.18
CA GLY A 218 -0.05 -8.61 14.46
C GLY A 218 -0.38 -9.06 15.88
N LYS A 219 -1.51 -8.58 16.45
CA LYS A 219 -2.01 -8.94 17.80
C LYS A 219 -2.40 -10.43 17.92
N LYS A 220 -2.46 -11.14 16.80
CA LYS A 220 -2.71 -12.59 16.69
C LYS A 220 -1.49 -13.39 16.21
N ASP A 221 -0.37 -12.74 15.90
CA ASP A 221 0.72 -13.36 15.12
C ASP A 221 1.87 -13.89 16.01
N LEU A 222 1.57 -14.48 17.17
CA LEU A 222 2.59 -15.17 17.99
C LEU A 222 2.38 -16.68 18.10
N VAL A 223 1.34 -17.24 17.49
CA VAL A 223 1.04 -18.66 17.59
C VAL A 223 0.47 -19.15 16.25
N ASP A 224 0.97 -20.31 15.83
CA ASP A 224 0.55 -21.13 14.69
C ASP A 224 0.94 -20.67 13.29
N PHE A 225 2.09 -21.15 12.83
CA PHE A 225 2.38 -21.13 11.40
C PHE A 225 3.52 -22.04 10.94
N VAL A 226 3.18 -22.99 10.08
CA VAL A 226 4.09 -23.77 9.24
C VAL A 226 3.35 -24.03 7.91
N LEU A 227 4.09 -24.06 6.76
CA LEU A 227 3.82 -24.57 5.37
C LEU A 227 3.60 -23.62 4.17
N LYS A 228 4.33 -23.65 3.05
CA LYS A 228 5.02 -24.67 2.22
C LYS A 228 6.23 -24.12 1.42
N ALA A 229 7.27 -24.94 1.14
CA ALA A 229 8.04 -24.97 -0.13
C ALA A 229 9.11 -26.09 -0.12
N ASN A 230 9.45 -26.55 -1.34
CA ASN A 230 10.56 -27.43 -1.69
C ASN A 230 11.62 -26.65 -2.47
N LEU A 231 12.91 -26.90 -2.21
CA LEU A 231 13.95 -27.29 -3.17
C LEU A 231 15.30 -27.43 -2.45
N ASP A 232 16.00 -28.51 -2.75
CA ASP A 232 17.11 -29.10 -2.00
C ASP A 232 18.41 -28.26 -2.03
N LYS A 233 18.44 -27.14 -1.28
CA LYS A 233 19.66 -26.32 -1.05
C LYS A 233 20.61 -26.95 -0.01
N ALA A 234 20.20 -28.01 0.68
CA ALA A 234 20.93 -28.60 1.81
C ALA A 234 22.27 -29.25 1.42
N LEU A 235 22.41 -29.75 0.18
CA LEU A 235 23.61 -30.44 -0.29
C LEU A 235 24.84 -29.53 -0.30
N GLN A 236 24.71 -28.30 -0.80
CA GLN A 236 25.81 -27.33 -0.92
C GLN A 236 26.42 -26.95 0.44
N TRP A 237 25.60 -26.92 1.49
CA TRP A 237 25.99 -26.41 2.80
C TRP A 237 26.45 -27.50 3.79
N GLY A 238 26.54 -28.76 3.34
CA GLY A 238 26.90 -29.88 4.21
C GLY A 238 25.79 -30.29 5.18
N LEU A 239 24.53 -29.94 4.88
CA LEU A 239 23.38 -30.23 5.74
C LEU A 239 22.74 -31.60 5.47
N VAL A 240 23.26 -32.37 4.50
CA VAL A 240 22.71 -33.66 4.04
C VAL A 240 22.39 -34.61 5.19
N TRP A 241 23.34 -34.81 6.12
CA TRP A 241 23.18 -35.76 7.21
C TRP A 241 22.22 -35.26 8.30
N GLU A 242 22.22 -33.95 8.57
CA GLU A 242 21.25 -33.34 9.48
C GLU A 242 19.84 -33.34 8.90
N SER A 243 19.69 -33.14 7.58
CA SER A 243 18.42 -33.27 6.87
C SER A 243 17.87 -34.68 6.95
N LYS A 244 18.72 -35.68 6.65
CA LYS A 244 18.33 -37.09 6.74
C LYS A 244 17.97 -37.50 8.17
N TRP A 245 18.67 -36.97 9.17
CA TRP A 245 18.33 -37.15 10.59
C TRP A 245 16.96 -36.54 10.91
N TYR A 246 16.74 -35.28 10.53
CA TYR A 246 15.49 -34.58 10.80
C TYR A 246 14.31 -35.28 10.16
N GLN A 247 14.42 -35.74 8.90
CA GLN A 247 13.37 -36.51 8.22
C GLN A 247 12.97 -37.80 8.96
N ASP A 248 13.92 -38.45 9.63
CA ASP A 248 13.64 -39.72 10.32
C ASP A 248 13.21 -39.50 11.78
N VAL A 249 13.67 -38.42 12.44
CA VAL A 249 13.55 -38.22 13.90
C VAL A 249 12.72 -37.00 14.30
N ASN A 250 12.51 -36.04 13.39
CA ASN A 250 11.86 -34.73 13.61
C ASN A 250 12.52 -33.87 14.71
N VAL A 251 13.85 -33.86 14.76
CA VAL A 251 14.64 -33.14 15.78
C VAL A 251 15.87 -32.49 15.14
N PHE A 252 16.09 -31.18 15.35
CA PHE A 252 17.35 -30.52 14.98
C PHE A 252 18.51 -30.96 15.88
N ILE A 253 19.74 -30.96 15.35
CA ILE A 253 20.90 -31.28 16.18
C ILE A 253 21.23 -30.07 17.07
N PRO A 254 21.21 -30.23 18.40
CA PRO A 254 21.46 -29.12 19.30
C PRO A 254 22.95 -28.77 19.35
N HIS A 255 23.29 -27.68 20.03
CA HIS A 255 24.67 -27.30 20.29
C HIS A 255 25.48 -28.46 20.92
N GLY A 256 26.76 -28.58 20.53
CA GLY A 256 27.65 -29.67 20.96
C GLY A 256 27.69 -29.94 22.46
N ARG A 257 27.58 -28.90 23.31
CA ARG A 257 27.50 -29.08 24.78
C ARG A 257 26.31 -29.95 25.21
N LEU A 258 25.13 -29.73 24.63
CA LEU A 258 23.93 -30.53 24.96
C LEU A 258 24.06 -31.97 24.46
N VAL A 259 24.82 -32.16 23.38
CA VAL A 259 25.15 -33.49 22.88
C VAL A 259 26.17 -34.19 23.77
N GLU A 260 27.21 -33.48 24.21
CA GLU A 260 28.27 -33.98 25.10
C GLU A 260 27.77 -34.31 26.51
N GLU A 261 26.77 -33.58 26.99
CA GLU A 261 26.08 -33.88 28.26
C GLU A 261 25.18 -35.14 28.18
N GLY A 262 25.14 -35.84 27.05
CA GLY A 262 24.44 -37.12 26.91
C GLY A 262 22.93 -37.02 27.11
N LYS A 263 22.32 -35.85 26.87
CA LYS A 263 20.89 -35.59 27.15
C LYS A 263 19.94 -36.55 26.41
N HIS A 264 20.38 -37.13 25.29
CA HIS A 264 19.65 -38.18 24.59
C HIS A 264 20.61 -39.11 23.82
N PRO A 265 20.49 -40.45 23.95
CA PRO A 265 21.38 -41.40 23.28
C PRO A 265 21.31 -41.34 21.75
N GLY A 266 20.24 -40.76 21.21
CA GLY A 266 20.11 -40.52 19.77
C GLY A 266 21.19 -39.61 19.19
N PHE A 267 21.71 -38.63 19.94
CA PHE A 267 22.70 -37.69 19.40
C PHE A 267 24.10 -38.29 19.28
N ASP A 268 24.46 -39.26 20.11
CA ASP A 268 25.69 -40.03 19.94
C ASP A 268 25.63 -40.91 18.69
N TYR A 269 24.44 -41.47 18.42
CA TYR A 269 24.22 -42.20 17.18
C TYR A 269 24.31 -41.30 15.94
N TYR A 270 23.84 -40.06 16.01
CA TYR A 270 24.01 -39.08 14.93
C TYR A 270 25.48 -38.86 14.58
N LYS A 271 26.34 -38.61 15.58
CA LYS A 271 27.79 -38.44 15.38
C LYS A 271 28.43 -39.64 14.69
N GLU A 272 28.03 -40.85 15.07
CA GLU A 272 28.54 -42.10 14.52
C GLU A 272 28.25 -42.20 13.01
N PHE A 273 27.03 -41.93 12.57
CA PHE A 273 26.67 -42.15 11.17
C PHE A 273 27.03 -40.98 10.25
N ALA A 274 26.96 -39.73 10.74
CA ALA A 274 27.36 -38.53 9.99
C ALA A 274 28.84 -38.59 9.58
N THR A 275 29.62 -39.43 10.24
CA THR A 275 31.05 -39.62 9.97
C THR A 275 31.40 -40.93 9.25
N LYS A 276 30.54 -41.96 9.24
CA LYS A 276 30.98 -43.32 8.85
C LYS A 276 30.08 -44.18 7.97
N LYS A 277 28.78 -43.93 7.75
CA LYS A 277 27.93 -44.85 6.93
C LYS A 277 26.49 -44.43 6.53
N GLY A 278 26.00 -43.25 6.93
CA GLY A 278 24.58 -42.90 6.73
C GLY A 278 23.63 -43.62 7.72
N PRO A 279 22.38 -43.18 7.85
CA PRO A 279 21.51 -43.65 8.94
C PRO A 279 20.93 -45.05 8.70
N HIS A 280 20.77 -45.81 9.78
CA HIS A 280 20.06 -47.09 9.80
C HIS A 280 18.61 -46.86 10.21
N LYS A 281 17.68 -47.08 9.27
CA LYS A 281 16.25 -46.74 9.42
C LYS A 281 15.61 -47.32 10.69
N ALA A 282 15.94 -48.56 11.06
CA ALA A 282 15.39 -49.16 12.28
C ALA A 282 15.82 -48.43 13.57
N LYS A 283 17.06 -47.91 13.60
CA LYS A 283 17.61 -47.23 14.77
C LYS A 283 17.11 -45.79 14.85
N THR A 284 17.01 -45.07 13.72
CA THR A 284 16.38 -43.74 13.69
C THR A 284 14.89 -43.79 14.05
N SER A 285 14.14 -44.81 13.60
CA SER A 285 12.75 -45.03 14.02
C SER A 285 12.58 -45.27 15.52
N GLN A 286 13.47 -46.05 16.14
CA GLN A 286 13.46 -46.29 17.59
C GLN A 286 13.72 -45.00 18.39
N ILE A 287 14.67 -44.18 17.91
CA ILE A 287 14.98 -42.87 18.48
C ILE A 287 13.76 -41.95 18.35
N ALA A 288 13.15 -41.88 17.18
CA ALA A 288 11.95 -41.06 16.94
C ALA A 288 10.79 -41.45 17.86
N ALA A 289 10.56 -42.76 18.07
CA ALA A 289 9.55 -43.24 19.02
C ALA A 289 9.87 -42.81 20.46
N THR A 290 11.15 -42.84 20.85
CA THR A 290 11.60 -42.41 22.18
C THR A 290 11.39 -40.90 22.36
N VAL A 291 11.76 -40.10 21.37
CA VAL A 291 11.52 -38.64 21.36
C VAL A 291 10.03 -38.36 21.48
N ARG A 292 9.17 -38.93 20.63
CA ARG A 292 7.70 -38.71 20.68
C ARG A 292 7.09 -39.09 22.04
N LYS A 293 7.64 -40.10 22.72
CA LYS A 293 7.16 -40.55 24.03
C LYS A 293 7.65 -39.66 25.19
N SER A 294 8.87 -39.14 25.11
CA SER A 294 9.55 -38.47 26.23
C SER A 294 9.59 -36.95 26.12
N TRP A 295 9.58 -36.41 24.90
CA TRP A 295 9.64 -34.98 24.64
C TRP A 295 8.21 -34.46 24.49
N LYS A 296 7.89 -33.44 25.28
CA LYS A 296 6.61 -32.75 25.17
C LYS A 296 6.76 -31.64 24.13
N PRO A 297 5.98 -31.64 23.04
CA PRO A 297 6.02 -30.56 22.08
C PRO A 297 5.53 -29.27 22.76
N ASN A 298 5.96 -28.12 22.25
CA ASN A 298 5.40 -26.87 22.71
C ASN A 298 3.92 -26.82 22.31
N ILE A 299 3.02 -26.80 23.30
CA ILE A 299 1.57 -26.88 23.08
C ILE A 299 0.99 -25.67 22.34
N THR A 300 1.75 -24.59 22.20
CA THR A 300 1.38 -23.40 21.43
C THR A 300 1.47 -23.60 19.91
N THR A 301 1.41 -24.85 19.41
CA THR A 301 1.41 -25.17 17.97
C THR A 301 0.24 -26.09 17.58
N PHE A 302 -0.68 -26.36 18.50
CA PHE A 302 -1.83 -27.24 18.29
C PHE A 302 -3.12 -26.43 18.43
N ASP A 303 -3.97 -26.46 17.40
CA ASP A 303 -5.31 -25.88 17.46
C ASP A 303 -6.35 -26.90 17.99
N ASP A 304 -7.50 -26.40 18.45
CA ASP A 304 -8.58 -27.26 18.97
C ASP A 304 -9.19 -28.20 17.91
N GLN A 305 -8.91 -27.97 16.62
CA GLN A 305 -9.44 -28.74 15.49
C GLN A 305 -8.55 -29.93 15.10
N HIS A 306 -7.24 -29.89 15.40
CA HIS A 306 -6.25 -30.90 15.04
C HIS A 306 -5.68 -31.61 16.27
N LYS A 307 -6.27 -32.77 16.60
CA LYS A 307 -5.76 -33.66 17.66
C LYS A 307 -4.58 -34.50 17.14
N GLY A 308 -3.39 -33.90 17.00
CA GLY A 308 -2.17 -34.62 16.62
C GLY A 308 -1.10 -33.72 16.02
N TYR A 309 0.10 -34.27 15.78
CA TYR A 309 1.13 -33.58 15.01
C TYR A 309 0.63 -33.38 13.58
N LEU A 310 0.65 -32.14 13.08
CA LEU A 310 0.44 -31.87 11.66
C LEU A 310 1.54 -32.61 10.88
N GLU A 311 1.16 -33.58 10.06
CA GLU A 311 2.09 -34.20 9.13
C GLU A 311 2.35 -33.24 8.00
N ILE A 312 3.59 -32.77 7.91
CA ILE A 312 3.92 -31.92 6.80
C ILE A 312 5.30 -32.11 6.20
N ALA A 313 5.29 -32.32 4.89
CA ALA A 313 6.47 -32.36 4.05
C ALA A 313 6.97 -30.93 3.75
N LEU A 314 7.92 -30.46 4.56
CA LEU A 314 8.76 -29.29 4.30
C LEU A 314 10.22 -29.70 4.13
N ASP A 315 11.01 -28.83 3.50
CA ASP A 315 12.44 -28.79 3.73
C ASP A 315 12.73 -27.93 4.98
N ASP A 316 12.76 -28.57 6.15
CA ASP A 316 12.99 -27.91 7.44
C ASP A 316 14.37 -27.24 7.56
N LEU A 317 15.30 -27.55 6.66
CA LEU A 317 16.64 -26.96 6.62
C LEU A 317 16.81 -25.92 5.52
N ALA A 318 15.79 -25.66 4.68
CA ALA A 318 15.83 -24.61 3.67
C ALA A 318 16.17 -23.25 4.28
N PHE A 319 15.56 -22.92 5.43
CA PHE A 319 15.85 -21.70 6.18
C PHE A 319 17.31 -21.61 6.64
N VAL A 320 17.88 -22.73 7.10
CA VAL A 320 19.28 -22.81 7.51
C VAL A 320 20.21 -22.62 6.31
N ALA A 321 19.87 -23.22 5.17
CA ALA A 321 20.61 -23.06 3.92
C ALA A 321 20.61 -21.60 3.44
N GLN A 322 19.49 -20.88 3.54
CA GLN A 322 19.43 -19.44 3.21
C GLN A 322 20.31 -18.60 4.14
N ILE A 323 20.36 -18.91 5.44
CA ILE A 323 21.28 -18.24 6.37
C ILE A 323 22.74 -18.56 6.03
N ALA A 324 23.03 -19.81 5.67
CA ALA A 324 24.37 -20.21 5.24
C ALA A 324 24.80 -19.43 3.98
N GLU A 325 23.92 -19.32 2.99
CA GLU A 325 24.11 -18.54 1.77
C GLU A 325 24.33 -17.05 2.07
N PHE A 326 23.50 -16.46 2.93
CA PHE A 326 23.70 -15.07 3.38
C PHE A 326 25.06 -14.90 4.06
N ASN A 327 25.41 -15.77 5.00
CA ASN A 327 26.69 -15.73 5.72
C ASN A 327 27.88 -15.79 4.76
N ASP A 328 27.86 -16.73 3.81
CA ASP A 328 28.91 -16.90 2.81
C ASP A 328 29.05 -15.67 1.91
N SER A 329 27.92 -15.13 1.41
CA SER A 329 27.88 -13.92 0.59
C SER A 329 28.43 -12.66 1.29
N ARG A 330 28.49 -12.68 2.63
CA ARG A 330 29.03 -11.61 3.48
C ARG A 330 30.37 -11.94 4.11
N GLY A 331 30.95 -13.09 3.76
CA GLY A 331 32.22 -13.56 4.30
C GLY A 331 32.20 -13.86 5.80
N LEU A 332 31.02 -14.13 6.37
CA LEU A 332 30.86 -14.53 7.78
C LEU A 332 31.30 -15.98 7.94
N LYS A 333 32.34 -16.20 8.75
CA LYS A 333 32.98 -17.51 8.91
C LYS A 333 32.51 -18.21 10.18
N ILE A 334 32.29 -19.52 10.07
CA ILE A 334 32.11 -20.38 11.24
C ILE A 334 33.46 -20.49 11.97
N ASN A 335 33.52 -19.95 13.19
CA ASN A 335 34.74 -19.93 14.00
C ASN A 335 35.13 -21.31 14.57
N ASN A 336 34.21 -22.27 14.58
CA ASN A 336 34.43 -23.62 15.11
C ASN A 336 34.29 -24.67 13.98
N PRO A 337 35.39 -25.17 13.40
CA PRO A 337 35.34 -26.19 12.34
C PRO A 337 34.66 -27.49 12.76
N ARG A 338 34.76 -27.86 14.05
CA ARG A 338 34.06 -29.02 14.62
C ARG A 338 32.55 -28.81 14.58
N ALA A 339 32.08 -27.59 14.89
CA ALA A 339 30.66 -27.24 14.82
C ALA A 339 30.10 -27.38 13.40
N LYS A 340 30.85 -26.92 12.39
CA LYS A 340 30.45 -27.07 10.98
C LYS A 340 30.29 -28.54 10.56
N ARG A 341 31.00 -29.47 11.21
CA ARG A 341 30.93 -30.89 10.89
C ARG A 341 29.86 -31.63 11.69
N GLU A 342 29.77 -31.37 12.99
CA GLU A 342 28.97 -32.18 13.92
C GLU A 342 27.59 -31.58 14.23
N TRP A 343 27.37 -30.29 14.00
CA TRP A 343 26.07 -29.61 14.17
C TRP A 343 25.95 -28.42 13.20
N PRO A 344 26.00 -28.67 11.88
CA PRO A 344 26.12 -27.64 10.86
C PRO A 344 25.00 -26.61 10.91
N ALA A 345 23.74 -27.01 11.13
CA ALA A 345 22.64 -26.07 11.17
C ALA A 345 22.83 -25.03 12.29
N PHE A 346 23.09 -25.50 13.50
CA PHE A 346 23.37 -24.63 14.64
C PHE A 346 24.58 -23.72 14.38
N ALA A 347 25.62 -24.22 13.69
CA ALA A 347 26.82 -23.43 13.38
C ALA A 347 26.53 -22.24 12.45
N TYR A 348 25.71 -22.43 11.40
CA TYR A 348 25.30 -21.35 10.50
C TYR A 348 24.41 -20.32 11.22
N ILE A 349 23.42 -20.79 11.99
CA ILE A 349 22.54 -19.91 12.79
C ILE A 349 23.36 -19.10 13.80
N MET A 350 24.27 -19.74 14.53
CA MET A 350 25.11 -19.07 15.53
C MET A 350 26.03 -18.03 14.90
N THR A 351 26.59 -18.31 13.72
CA THR A 351 27.45 -17.37 12.99
C THR A 351 26.67 -16.11 12.61
N PHE A 352 25.45 -16.27 12.12
CA PHE A 352 24.55 -15.17 11.76
C PHE A 352 24.21 -14.30 12.98
N PHE A 353 23.73 -14.90 14.07
CA PHE A 353 23.38 -14.15 15.28
C PHE A 353 24.59 -13.56 16.01
N SER A 354 25.76 -14.17 15.91
CA SER A 354 27.00 -13.57 16.43
C SER A 354 27.30 -12.24 15.70
N ALA A 355 27.16 -12.21 14.38
CA ALA A 355 27.33 -10.98 13.60
C ALA A 355 26.30 -9.89 13.96
N VAL A 356 25.05 -10.27 14.24
CA VAL A 356 24.02 -9.36 14.77
C VAL A 356 24.46 -8.78 16.12
N VAL A 357 24.87 -9.64 17.06
CA VAL A 357 25.30 -9.24 18.41
C VAL A 357 26.51 -8.32 18.35
N ASP A 358 27.52 -8.65 17.54
CA ASP A 358 28.71 -7.83 17.37
C ASP A 358 28.36 -6.46 16.78
N THR A 359 27.43 -6.42 15.83
CA THR A 359 26.94 -5.15 15.27
C THR A 359 26.21 -4.31 16.31
N ILE A 360 25.30 -4.90 17.09
CA ILE A 360 24.58 -4.18 18.15
C ILE A 360 25.57 -3.61 19.18
N LYS A 361 26.59 -4.39 19.58
CA LYS A 361 27.66 -3.92 20.48
C LYS A 361 28.45 -2.76 19.88
N ASN A 362 28.66 -2.75 18.57
CA ASN A 362 29.39 -1.70 17.87
C ASN A 362 28.56 -0.42 17.70
N LEU A 363 27.27 -0.53 17.39
CA LEU A 363 26.36 0.61 17.19
C LEU A 363 25.91 1.24 18.52
N LYS A 364 25.85 0.48 19.61
CA LYS A 364 25.47 0.98 20.95
C LYS A 364 24.15 1.77 20.89
N SER A 365 24.16 3.04 21.29
CA SER A 365 23.00 3.93 21.33
C SER A 365 22.57 4.48 19.95
N GLN A 366 23.23 4.07 18.87
CA GLN A 366 22.94 4.55 17.51
C GLN A 366 21.85 3.77 16.79
N ILE A 367 21.45 2.60 17.33
CA ILE A 367 20.36 1.79 16.79
C ILE A 367 19.15 1.84 17.72
N LYS A 368 17.96 2.00 17.14
CA LYS A 368 16.67 1.85 17.80
C LYS A 368 15.86 0.79 17.06
N VAL A 369 15.25 -0.13 17.81
CA VAL A 369 14.32 -1.13 17.28
C VAL A 369 12.96 -0.88 17.92
N GLU A 370 11.96 -0.61 17.09
CA GLU A 370 10.56 -0.46 17.45
C GLU A 370 9.78 -1.69 16.98
N ILE A 371 9.01 -2.29 17.89
CA ILE A 371 8.03 -3.33 17.54
C ILE A 371 6.66 -2.67 17.56
N LEU A 372 6.01 -2.59 16.40
CA LEU A 372 4.73 -1.94 16.21
C LEU A 372 3.63 -2.97 15.95
N CYS A 373 2.56 -2.94 16.75
CA CYS A 373 1.46 -3.87 16.61
C CYS A 373 0.22 -3.20 16.00
N GLY A 374 0.02 -3.36 14.69
CA GLY A 374 -1.14 -2.84 13.96
C GLY A 374 -1.04 -3.11 12.45
N GLU A 375 -2.12 -2.86 11.70
CA GLU A 375 -2.11 -2.99 10.24
C GLU A 375 -1.28 -1.88 9.60
N ILE A 376 -0.37 -2.22 8.67
CA ILE A 376 0.62 -1.28 8.15
C ILE A 376 -0.02 -0.03 7.53
N THR A 377 -1.10 -0.19 6.76
CA THR A 377 -1.84 0.92 6.14
C THR A 377 -2.45 1.85 7.20
N SER A 378 -3.01 1.28 8.26
CA SER A 378 -3.60 2.04 9.37
C SER A 378 -2.52 2.78 10.17
N GLU A 379 -1.42 2.11 10.52
CA GLU A 379 -0.34 2.72 11.30
C GLU A 379 0.36 3.85 10.53
N LEU A 380 0.68 3.64 9.24
CA LEU A 380 1.26 4.69 8.40
C LEU A 380 0.31 5.89 8.27
N THR A 381 -1.00 5.64 8.13
CA THR A 381 -1.97 6.73 8.08
C THR A 381 -2.06 7.48 9.40
N LYS A 382 -2.01 6.78 10.55
CA LYS A 382 -1.97 7.42 11.88
C LYS A 382 -0.74 8.30 12.04
N MET A 383 0.43 7.82 11.61
CA MET A 383 1.68 8.58 11.62
C MET A 383 1.54 9.85 10.78
N ARG A 384 1.02 9.73 9.55
CA ARG A 384 0.85 10.86 8.64
C ARG A 384 -0.14 11.90 9.16
N LEU A 385 -1.19 11.47 9.85
CA LEU A 385 -2.21 12.35 10.45
C LEU A 385 -1.85 12.81 11.88
N GLY A 386 -0.71 12.40 12.43
CA GLY A 386 -0.30 12.75 13.80
C GLY A 386 -1.21 12.18 14.90
N THR A 387 -1.88 11.04 14.64
CA THR A 387 -2.79 10.39 15.59
C THR A 387 -2.19 9.18 16.30
N ASP A 388 -0.93 8.89 16.03
CA ASP A 388 -0.10 7.92 16.73
C ASP A 388 0.35 8.45 18.12
N ARG A 389 -0.61 8.91 18.94
CA ARG A 389 -0.35 9.66 20.20
C ARG A 389 0.49 8.90 21.22
N THR A 390 0.49 7.57 21.18
CA THR A 390 1.30 6.71 22.07
C THR A 390 2.73 6.53 21.57
N ARG A 391 3.02 6.90 20.32
CA ARG A 391 4.33 6.71 19.70
C ARG A 391 5.25 7.89 20.09
N PRO A 392 6.49 7.62 20.54
CA PRO A 392 7.39 8.69 20.98
C PRO A 392 7.63 9.74 19.88
N ALA A 393 7.61 11.03 20.26
CA ALA A 393 7.72 12.14 19.30
C ALA A 393 8.99 12.07 18.42
N GLY A 394 10.10 11.57 18.96
CA GLY A 394 11.38 11.44 18.25
C GLY A 394 11.52 10.20 17.36
N PHE A 395 10.47 9.39 17.17
CA PHE A 395 10.48 8.25 16.26
C PHE A 395 10.11 8.70 14.83
N PRO A 396 10.71 8.10 13.78
CA PRO A 396 10.49 8.55 12.41
C PRO A 396 9.08 8.20 11.94
N ARG A 397 8.41 9.13 11.26
CA ARG A 397 7.11 8.90 10.60
C ARG A 397 7.24 8.69 9.09
N ASN A 398 8.43 8.98 8.56
CA ASN A 398 8.81 8.75 7.17
C ASN A 398 10.00 7.80 7.15
N PHE A 399 10.07 6.94 6.14
CA PHE A 399 11.02 5.84 6.07
C PHE A 399 11.88 5.93 4.81
N THR A 400 13.16 5.60 4.95
CA THR A 400 14.11 5.48 3.84
C THR A 400 13.75 4.29 2.97
N ARG A 401 13.47 3.14 3.61
CA ARG A 401 13.16 1.88 2.92
C ARG A 401 12.06 1.14 3.66
N MET A 402 11.12 0.58 2.89
CA MET A 402 10.02 -0.23 3.44
C MET A 402 9.81 -1.52 2.66
N TRP A 403 9.33 -2.55 3.35
CA TRP A 403 9.00 -3.86 2.77
C TRP A 403 7.60 -4.32 3.22
N ASP A 404 6.77 -4.84 2.31
CA ASP A 404 5.43 -5.41 2.60
C ASP A 404 5.13 -6.66 1.74
N TYR A 405 4.19 -7.48 2.19
CA TYR A 405 3.78 -8.74 1.56
C TYR A 405 2.29 -8.80 1.16
N THR A 406 1.44 -7.90 1.68
CA THR A 406 0.04 -8.29 1.91
C THR A 406 -1.04 -7.49 1.18
N HIS A 407 -0.69 -6.43 0.46
CA HIS A 407 -1.75 -5.47 0.05
C HIS A 407 -1.82 -5.07 -1.43
N GLY A 408 -0.93 -5.56 -2.29
CA GLY A 408 -0.98 -5.33 -3.74
C GLY A 408 -0.68 -3.88 -4.18
N THR A 409 -0.54 -3.67 -5.49
CA THR A 409 0.04 -2.44 -6.09
C THR A 409 -0.64 -1.15 -5.63
N LEU A 410 -1.97 -1.10 -5.62
CA LEU A 410 -2.70 0.11 -5.26
C LEU A 410 -2.52 0.46 -3.77
N SER A 411 -2.43 -0.52 -2.88
CA SER A 411 -2.19 -0.24 -1.45
C SER A 411 -0.79 0.29 -1.19
N THR A 412 0.22 -0.30 -1.83
CA THR A 412 1.60 0.17 -1.74
C THR A 412 1.71 1.61 -2.22
N ALA A 413 1.10 1.93 -3.37
CA ALA A 413 1.06 3.29 -3.90
C ALA A 413 0.32 4.27 -2.98
N LEU A 414 -0.80 3.86 -2.39
CA LEU A 414 -1.69 4.77 -1.64
C LEU A 414 -1.25 5.04 -0.20
N TYR A 415 -0.71 4.03 0.49
CA TYR A 415 -0.43 4.13 1.93
C TYR A 415 1.05 4.09 2.29
N MET A 416 1.88 3.46 1.45
CA MET A 416 3.31 3.30 1.76
C MET A 416 4.15 4.36 1.05
N VAL A 417 3.97 4.59 -0.25
CA VAL A 417 4.73 5.62 -0.96
C VAL A 417 4.66 7.01 -0.29
N PRO A 418 3.51 7.48 0.24
CA PRO A 418 3.45 8.76 0.95
C PRO A 418 4.21 8.79 2.29
N ALA A 419 4.61 7.64 2.83
CA ALA A 419 5.42 7.54 4.05
C ALA A 419 6.92 7.43 3.75
N LEU A 420 7.35 7.63 2.51
CA LEU A 420 8.77 7.68 2.15
C LEU A 420 9.38 9.05 2.49
N GLN A 421 10.68 9.06 2.75
CA GLN A 421 11.44 10.30 2.89
C GLN A 421 11.66 10.95 1.52
N ASP A 422 11.52 12.27 1.46
CA ASP A 422 11.70 13.10 0.27
C ASP A 422 13.12 13.67 0.16
N ASN A 423 13.82 13.78 1.29
CA ASN A 423 15.16 14.37 1.36
C ASN A 423 16.29 13.40 1.03
N MET A 424 16.01 12.13 0.70
CA MET A 424 17.00 11.14 0.27
C MET A 424 16.37 10.06 -0.62
N PRO A 425 17.16 9.33 -1.44
CA PRO A 425 16.64 8.23 -2.24
C PRO A 425 15.94 7.19 -1.37
N SER A 426 14.62 7.11 -1.53
CA SER A 426 13.75 6.29 -0.70
C SER A 426 12.80 5.48 -1.56
N ALA A 427 12.50 4.25 -1.15
CA ALA A 427 11.59 3.38 -1.89
C ALA A 427 10.93 2.34 -0.99
N VAL A 428 9.82 1.80 -1.46
CA VAL A 428 9.09 0.69 -0.87
C VAL A 428 9.07 -0.47 -1.85
N THR A 429 9.25 -1.67 -1.32
CA THR A 429 9.11 -2.90 -2.09
C THR A 429 7.99 -3.77 -1.53
N ALA A 430 7.23 -4.39 -2.42
CA ALA A 430 6.28 -5.42 -2.08
C ALA A 430 6.34 -6.57 -3.09
N ASN A 431 5.87 -7.75 -2.70
CA ASN A 431 5.74 -8.88 -3.61
C ASN A 431 4.30 -9.44 -3.62
N CYS A 432 4.02 -10.31 -4.58
CA CYS A 432 2.76 -11.04 -4.66
C CYS A 432 2.98 -12.51 -4.30
N LEU A 433 3.12 -12.85 -3.01
CA LEU A 433 3.22 -14.27 -2.60
C LEU A 433 1.87 -14.99 -2.46
N PHE A 434 0.82 -14.29 -2.01
CA PHE A 434 -0.45 -14.96 -1.67
C PHE A 434 -1.11 -15.65 -2.88
N ASN A 435 -0.99 -15.06 -4.09
CA ASN A 435 -1.65 -15.49 -5.33
C ASN A 435 -0.72 -15.59 -6.55
N THR A 436 0.59 -15.78 -6.37
CA THR A 436 1.55 -15.63 -7.47
C THR A 436 1.20 -16.46 -8.71
N TYR A 437 0.74 -17.69 -8.50
CA TYR A 437 0.39 -18.63 -9.58
C TYR A 437 -0.93 -18.33 -10.29
N VAL A 438 -1.74 -17.42 -9.76
CA VAL A 438 -3.04 -17.09 -10.35
C VAL A 438 -2.87 -16.14 -11.54
N TRP A 439 -1.86 -15.29 -11.49
CA TRP A 439 -1.62 -14.25 -12.49
C TRP A 439 -0.78 -14.77 -13.64
N LYS A 440 -1.13 -14.38 -14.87
CA LYS A 440 -0.37 -14.71 -16.07
C LYS A 440 0.95 -13.92 -16.14
N ASP A 441 0.89 -12.62 -15.85
CA ASP A 441 1.98 -11.67 -15.98
C ASP A 441 1.78 -10.45 -15.04
N ASP A 442 2.84 -9.63 -14.89
CA ASP A 442 2.82 -8.45 -14.01
C ASP A 442 1.79 -7.39 -14.42
N ASP A 443 1.47 -7.32 -15.73
CA ASP A 443 0.45 -6.45 -16.26
C ASP A 443 -0.93 -6.86 -15.73
N GLU A 444 -1.25 -8.17 -15.75
CA GLU A 444 -2.50 -8.68 -15.19
C GLU A 444 -2.58 -8.50 -13.66
N PHE A 445 -1.47 -8.71 -12.94
CA PHE A 445 -1.41 -8.44 -11.50
C PHE A 445 -1.69 -6.97 -11.19
N CYS A 446 -0.94 -6.05 -11.81
CA CYS A 446 -1.10 -4.62 -11.62
C CYS A 446 -2.52 -4.17 -12.01
N PHE A 447 -3.00 -4.60 -13.17
CA PHE A 447 -4.31 -4.26 -13.69
C PHE A 447 -5.42 -4.68 -12.74
N ASN A 448 -5.38 -5.89 -12.16
CA ASN A 448 -6.46 -6.36 -11.30
C ASN A 448 -6.55 -5.61 -9.96
N TYR A 449 -5.44 -5.07 -9.44
CA TYR A 449 -5.43 -4.26 -8.21
C TYR A 449 -5.67 -2.76 -8.45
N THR A 450 -5.35 -2.23 -9.62
CA THR A 450 -5.32 -0.78 -9.88
C THR A 450 -6.25 -0.32 -11.00
N MET A 451 -6.69 -1.22 -11.89
CA MET A 451 -7.25 -0.92 -13.21
C MET A 451 -6.31 -0.11 -14.13
N LEU A 452 -4.99 -0.19 -13.88
CA LEU A 452 -3.90 0.43 -14.64
C LEU A 452 -2.82 -0.59 -14.99
N LEU A 453 -2.05 -0.32 -16.03
CA LEU A 453 -0.83 -1.07 -16.32
C LEU A 453 0.37 -0.50 -15.55
N PRO A 454 1.45 -1.28 -15.34
CA PRO A 454 2.61 -0.81 -14.58
C PRO A 454 3.21 0.51 -15.07
N GLN A 455 3.21 0.74 -16.39
CA GLN A 455 3.69 1.99 -17.00
C GLN A 455 2.79 3.20 -16.72
N ASP A 456 1.52 3.00 -16.39
CA ASP A 456 0.56 4.08 -16.15
C ASP A 456 0.54 4.52 -14.68
N LEU A 457 1.14 3.76 -13.77
CA LEU A 457 1.16 4.06 -12.33
C LEU A 457 1.73 5.46 -12.04
N GLU A 458 2.84 5.82 -12.69
CA GLU A 458 3.45 7.13 -12.50
C GLU A 458 2.54 8.25 -12.97
N ARG A 459 1.95 8.09 -14.17
CA ARG A 459 1.08 9.08 -14.78
C ARG A 459 -0.18 9.32 -13.95
N TYR A 460 -0.78 8.27 -13.40
CA TYR A 460 -2.04 8.36 -12.64
C TYR A 460 -1.87 8.61 -11.14
N LEU A 461 -0.91 7.93 -10.49
CA LEU A 461 -0.77 7.88 -9.03
C LEU A 461 0.44 8.68 -8.50
N GLY A 462 1.27 9.26 -9.37
CA GLY A 462 2.45 10.02 -8.92
C GLY A 462 3.49 9.16 -8.20
N THR A 463 3.57 7.87 -8.51
CA THR A 463 4.64 6.99 -8.04
C THR A 463 5.75 6.89 -9.08
N HIS A 464 6.98 6.58 -8.69
CA HIS A 464 8.02 6.22 -9.66
C HIS A 464 8.32 4.72 -9.55
N THR A 465 8.11 3.99 -10.65
CA THR A 465 8.26 2.53 -10.69
C THR A 465 9.71 2.16 -10.95
N ILE A 466 10.42 1.68 -9.92
CA ILE A 466 11.81 1.23 -10.01
C ILE A 466 11.87 -0.20 -10.56
N ASN A 467 11.03 -1.09 -10.03
CA ASN A 467 10.88 -2.46 -10.53
C ASN A 467 9.40 -2.80 -10.65
N LYS A 468 8.99 -3.32 -11.82
CA LYS A 468 7.60 -3.68 -12.13
C LYS A 468 7.29 -5.18 -12.01
N ARG A 469 8.28 -6.01 -11.70
CA ARG A 469 8.16 -7.49 -11.70
C ARG A 469 7.64 -8.01 -10.36
N ALA A 470 6.39 -7.74 -10.02
CA ALA A 470 5.77 -8.20 -8.78
C ALA A 470 5.64 -9.74 -8.66
N LEU A 471 5.52 -10.45 -9.80
CA LEU A 471 5.32 -11.89 -9.83
C LEU A 471 6.64 -12.65 -9.70
N MET A 472 6.74 -13.51 -8.67
CA MET A 472 7.93 -14.33 -8.37
C MET A 472 9.25 -13.53 -8.18
N ASP A 473 9.16 -12.19 -8.11
CA ASP A 473 10.26 -11.24 -7.92
C ASP A 473 9.72 -10.12 -6.99
N ILE A 474 9.89 -8.84 -7.33
CA ILE A 474 9.48 -7.69 -6.50
C ILE A 474 8.90 -6.51 -7.29
N LEU A 475 7.90 -5.84 -6.71
CA LEU A 475 7.43 -4.52 -7.11
C LEU A 475 8.10 -3.47 -6.24
N THR A 476 8.89 -2.57 -6.83
CA THR A 476 9.56 -1.48 -6.11
C THR A 476 9.06 -0.13 -6.61
N LEU A 477 8.49 0.66 -5.70
CA LEU A 477 7.97 2.00 -5.97
C LEU A 477 8.72 3.03 -5.13
N SER A 478 8.90 4.24 -5.67
CA SER A 478 9.42 5.41 -4.95
C SER A 478 8.46 6.59 -5.10
N SER A 479 8.67 7.64 -4.31
CA SER A 479 7.89 8.88 -4.38
C SER A 479 8.33 9.74 -5.56
N THR A 480 7.38 10.41 -6.22
CA THR A 480 7.67 11.56 -7.09
C THR A 480 7.38 12.86 -6.36
N THR A 481 7.81 13.99 -6.92
CA THR A 481 7.44 15.31 -6.41
C THR A 481 5.94 15.53 -6.53
N VAL A 482 5.27 15.73 -5.40
CA VAL A 482 3.84 16.08 -5.30
C VAL A 482 3.69 17.44 -4.58
N PRO A 483 2.70 18.27 -4.95
CA PRO A 483 1.71 18.04 -6.00
C PRO A 483 2.34 18.17 -7.41
N ARG A 484 1.83 17.37 -8.34
CA ARG A 484 2.25 17.35 -9.74
C ARG A 484 1.56 18.48 -10.51
N SER A 485 2.26 19.04 -11.49
CA SER A 485 1.71 20.08 -12.36
C SER A 485 0.56 19.53 -13.22
N LEU A 486 -0.43 20.38 -13.54
CA LEU A 486 -1.59 19.97 -14.33
C LEU A 486 -1.22 19.36 -15.69
N THR A 487 -0.14 19.83 -16.32
CA THR A 487 0.37 19.31 -17.61
C THR A 487 0.99 17.92 -17.51
N SER A 488 1.40 17.51 -16.30
CA SER A 488 1.95 16.18 -16.04
C SER A 488 0.92 15.13 -15.61
N LEU A 489 -0.31 15.57 -15.32
CA LEU A 489 -1.43 14.72 -14.95
C LEU A 489 -2.16 14.20 -16.19
N VAL A 490 -2.92 13.11 -16.03
CA VAL A 490 -3.87 12.68 -17.07
C VAL A 490 -4.98 13.71 -17.23
N SER A 491 -5.63 13.72 -18.40
CA SER A 491 -6.81 14.57 -18.61
C SER A 491 -7.95 14.19 -17.67
N ARG A 492 -8.90 15.12 -17.48
CA ARG A 492 -10.12 14.87 -16.70
C ARG A 492 -10.86 13.62 -17.17
N ASP A 493 -10.99 13.45 -18.48
CA ASP A 493 -11.76 12.35 -19.07
C ASP A 493 -11.06 11.00 -18.84
N GLU A 494 -9.73 10.96 -18.97
CA GLU A 494 -8.91 9.79 -18.63
C GLU A 494 -9.05 9.43 -17.13
N LEU A 495 -8.95 10.43 -16.25
CA LEU A 495 -9.13 10.25 -14.80
C LEU A 495 -10.52 9.68 -14.47
N HIS A 496 -11.59 10.29 -15.00
CA HIS A 496 -12.96 9.87 -14.75
C HIS A 496 -13.24 8.47 -15.29
N ALA A 497 -12.71 8.14 -16.47
CA ALA A 497 -12.82 6.79 -17.03
C ALA A 497 -12.11 5.74 -16.17
N TRP A 498 -10.91 6.05 -15.66
CA TRP A 498 -10.19 5.16 -14.75
C TRP A 498 -10.90 5.01 -13.40
N LEU A 499 -11.33 6.11 -12.78
CA LEU A 499 -12.09 6.08 -11.52
C LEU A 499 -13.39 5.27 -11.66
N GLY A 500 -14.09 5.41 -12.80
CA GLY A 500 -15.26 4.61 -13.14
C GLY A 500 -14.93 3.11 -13.20
N ARG A 501 -13.87 2.72 -13.93
CA ARG A 501 -13.40 1.32 -13.96
C ARG A 501 -13.06 0.80 -12.57
N LEU A 502 -12.31 1.57 -11.79
CA LEU A 502 -11.87 1.18 -10.45
C LEU A 502 -13.04 1.04 -9.47
N LEU A 503 -13.99 1.99 -9.49
CA LEU A 503 -15.22 1.92 -8.69
C LEU A 503 -16.01 0.65 -9.00
N LEU A 504 -16.29 0.38 -10.28
CA LEU A 504 -16.97 -0.84 -10.70
C LEU A 504 -16.21 -2.10 -10.28
N SER A 505 -14.88 -2.05 -10.31
CA SER A 505 -14.02 -3.15 -9.90
C SER A 505 -14.12 -3.44 -8.39
N ILE A 506 -14.29 -2.41 -7.57
CA ILE A 506 -14.44 -2.47 -6.12
C ILE A 506 -15.83 -2.98 -5.75
N ILE A 507 -16.89 -2.42 -6.33
CA ILE A 507 -18.27 -2.76 -5.95
C ILE A 507 -18.75 -4.09 -6.57
N SER A 508 -18.17 -4.49 -7.70
CA SER A 508 -18.43 -5.75 -8.39
C SER A 508 -17.13 -6.50 -8.67
N PRO A 509 -16.49 -7.11 -7.64
CA PRO A 509 -15.20 -7.80 -7.77
C PRO A 509 -15.26 -9.08 -8.62
N GLY A 510 -16.46 -9.59 -8.92
CA GLY A 510 -16.66 -10.91 -9.56
C GLY A 510 -16.84 -12.02 -8.53
N ARG A 511 -16.85 -13.28 -8.99
CA ARG A 511 -17.06 -14.47 -8.15
C ARG A 511 -15.74 -15.07 -7.67
N SER A 512 -15.42 -14.95 -6.38
CA SER A 512 -14.23 -15.58 -5.80
C SER A 512 -14.17 -17.08 -6.06
N LYS A 513 -12.97 -17.61 -6.29
CA LYS A 513 -12.70 -19.04 -6.40
C LYS A 513 -12.14 -19.59 -5.09
N PRO A 514 -12.30 -20.89 -4.79
CA PRO A 514 -11.54 -21.53 -3.71
C PRO A 514 -10.04 -21.55 -4.04
N ARG A 515 -9.22 -21.80 -3.03
CA ARG A 515 -7.78 -22.10 -3.22
C ARG A 515 -7.58 -23.25 -4.24
N PRO A 516 -6.51 -23.24 -5.04
CA PRO A 516 -5.40 -22.25 -5.04
C PRO A 516 -5.73 -20.91 -5.72
N ASP A 517 -6.80 -20.81 -6.50
CA ASP A 517 -7.15 -19.64 -7.34
C ASP A 517 -7.81 -18.47 -6.56
N LEU A 518 -7.71 -18.44 -5.24
CA LEU A 518 -8.43 -17.45 -4.41
C LEU A 518 -7.80 -16.06 -4.52
N VAL A 519 -8.35 -15.16 -5.34
CA VAL A 519 -7.91 -13.76 -5.35
C VAL A 519 -8.62 -12.92 -4.29
N LYS A 520 -7.85 -12.34 -3.37
CA LYS A 520 -8.35 -11.32 -2.44
C LYS A 520 -8.28 -9.95 -3.13
N VAL A 521 -9.44 -9.35 -3.42
CA VAL A 521 -9.57 -7.96 -3.88
C VAL A 521 -10.11 -7.15 -2.71
N PRO A 522 -9.21 -6.64 -1.84
CA PRO A 522 -9.62 -6.35 -0.48
C PRO A 522 -10.36 -5.01 -0.40
N PHE A 523 -10.15 -4.05 -1.30
CA PHE A 523 -10.72 -2.71 -1.12
C PHE A 523 -12.24 -2.63 -1.15
N ASN A 524 -12.78 -1.76 -0.29
CA ASN A 524 -14.19 -1.37 -0.24
C ASN A 524 -14.36 0.13 -0.60
N LEU A 525 -15.56 0.69 -0.39
CA LEU A 525 -15.84 2.10 -0.70
C LEU A 525 -15.08 3.09 0.18
N VAL A 526 -14.68 2.72 1.41
CA VAL A 526 -13.84 3.57 2.27
C VAL A 526 -12.48 3.79 1.60
N ALA A 527 -11.86 2.72 1.08
CA ALA A 527 -10.61 2.83 0.34
C ALA A 527 -10.74 3.69 -0.92
N PHE A 528 -11.89 3.63 -1.60
CA PHE A 528 -12.17 4.47 -2.76
C PHE A 528 -12.28 5.96 -2.38
N ILE A 529 -12.95 6.28 -1.28
CA ILE A 529 -13.02 7.66 -0.77
C ILE A 529 -11.65 8.17 -0.33
N GLN A 530 -10.84 7.33 0.34
CA GLN A 530 -9.46 7.67 0.68
C GLN A 530 -8.62 7.93 -0.57
N LEU A 531 -8.78 7.13 -1.63
CA LEU A 531 -8.12 7.37 -2.92
C LEU A 531 -8.45 8.76 -3.49
N LEU A 532 -9.71 9.20 -3.43
CA LEU A 532 -10.08 10.53 -3.93
C LEU A 532 -9.37 11.65 -3.12
N VAL A 533 -9.17 11.45 -1.82
CA VAL A 533 -8.38 12.39 -0.99
C VAL A 533 -6.93 12.41 -1.47
N GLU A 534 -6.30 11.24 -1.66
CA GLU A 534 -4.90 11.15 -2.10
C GLU A 534 -4.68 11.70 -3.50
N LEU A 535 -5.62 11.51 -4.43
CA LEU A 535 -5.54 12.10 -5.77
C LEU A 535 -5.49 13.63 -5.71
N ASN A 536 -6.19 14.25 -4.76
CA ASN A 536 -6.06 15.70 -4.58
C ASN A 536 -4.65 16.09 -4.11
N TRP A 537 -4.04 15.33 -3.18
CA TRP A 537 -2.66 15.55 -2.73
C TRP A 537 -1.63 15.34 -3.85
N ILE A 538 -1.87 14.37 -4.74
CA ILE A 538 -1.04 14.14 -5.94
C ILE A 538 -1.10 15.36 -6.88
N GLY A 539 -2.14 16.18 -6.81
CA GLY A 539 -2.29 17.43 -7.58
C GLY A 539 -3.53 17.49 -8.46
N TYR A 540 -4.39 16.47 -8.45
CA TYR A 540 -5.63 16.51 -9.24
C TYR A 540 -6.56 17.63 -8.74
N PRO A 541 -7.10 18.46 -9.65
CA PRO A 541 -8.01 19.53 -9.27
C PRO A 541 -9.20 19.01 -8.46
N GLY A 542 -9.47 19.64 -7.31
CA GLY A 542 -10.61 19.28 -6.46
C GLY A 542 -11.94 19.35 -7.21
N GLN A 543 -12.06 20.23 -8.21
CA GLN A 543 -13.21 20.30 -9.10
C GLN A 543 -13.41 19.01 -9.90
N TRP A 544 -12.35 18.38 -10.42
CA TRP A 544 -12.47 17.15 -11.20
C TRP A 544 -12.94 15.99 -10.33
N LEU A 545 -12.38 15.87 -9.13
CA LEU A 545 -12.75 14.82 -8.17
C LEU A 545 -14.16 15.04 -7.62
N GLY A 546 -14.50 16.30 -7.32
CA GLY A 546 -15.83 16.72 -6.88
C GLY A 546 -16.90 16.47 -7.94
N ASP A 547 -16.66 16.86 -9.20
CA ASP A 547 -17.59 16.59 -10.31
C ASP A 547 -17.83 15.07 -10.47
N PHE A 548 -16.79 14.24 -10.32
CA PHE A 548 -16.93 12.77 -10.40
C PHE A 548 -17.76 12.20 -9.24
N LEU A 549 -17.44 12.57 -8.01
CA LEU A 549 -18.19 12.10 -6.83
C LEU A 549 -19.63 12.63 -6.83
N GLN A 550 -19.85 13.87 -7.29
CA GLN A 550 -21.19 14.42 -7.44
C GLN A 550 -21.99 13.66 -8.51
N ALA A 551 -21.36 13.20 -9.60
CA ALA A 551 -22.02 12.37 -10.59
C ALA A 551 -22.49 11.03 -9.99
N ILE A 552 -21.72 10.43 -9.08
CA ILE A 552 -22.13 9.25 -8.30
C ILE A 552 -23.35 9.58 -7.44
N LEU A 553 -23.28 10.65 -6.64
CA LEU A 553 -24.34 11.03 -5.68
C LEU A 553 -25.65 11.39 -6.37
N ASN A 554 -25.59 12.07 -7.52
CA ASN A 554 -26.76 12.39 -8.33
C ASN A 554 -27.26 11.18 -9.15
N GLY A 555 -26.56 10.05 -9.06
CA GLY A 555 -26.82 8.86 -9.87
C GLY A 555 -26.65 9.10 -11.37
N THR A 556 -25.90 10.12 -11.80
CA THR A 556 -25.71 10.51 -13.21
C THR A 556 -24.41 9.97 -13.81
N LEU A 557 -23.61 9.24 -13.04
CA LEU A 557 -22.36 8.65 -13.50
C LEU A 557 -22.59 7.81 -14.75
N GLN A 558 -21.87 8.16 -15.82
CA GLN A 558 -21.79 7.37 -17.03
C GLN A 558 -20.43 6.68 -17.10
N THR A 559 -20.45 5.39 -17.44
CA THR A 559 -19.24 4.61 -17.70
C THR A 559 -19.39 3.89 -19.03
N ASN A 560 -18.27 3.58 -19.64
CA ASN A 560 -18.16 2.76 -20.84
C ASN A 560 -17.60 1.33 -20.63
N PRO A 561 -17.05 0.93 -19.46
CA PRO A 561 -16.92 -0.50 -19.12
C PRO A 561 -18.23 -1.07 -18.58
N ASP A 562 -18.55 -2.31 -18.96
CA ASP A 562 -19.57 -3.11 -18.28
C ASP A 562 -19.05 -3.68 -16.95
N THR A 563 -19.97 -3.96 -16.01
CA THR A 563 -19.62 -4.67 -14.78
C THR A 563 -19.08 -6.07 -15.08
N TYR A 564 -17.91 -6.40 -14.53
CA TYR A 564 -17.31 -7.71 -14.71
C TYR A 564 -18.07 -8.80 -13.93
N LYS A 565 -18.61 -9.81 -14.65
CA LYS A 565 -19.41 -10.91 -14.07
C LYS A 565 -18.65 -12.24 -13.92
N GLY A 566 -17.38 -12.28 -14.32
CA GLY A 566 -16.55 -13.49 -14.26
C GLY A 566 -15.92 -13.75 -12.89
N HIS A 567 -14.90 -14.61 -12.88
CA HIS A 567 -14.06 -14.85 -11.71
C HIS A 567 -12.92 -13.82 -11.65
N PRO A 568 -12.50 -13.35 -10.47
CA PRO A 568 -11.32 -12.50 -10.31
C PRO A 568 -10.11 -13.06 -11.08
N LEU A 569 -9.91 -12.48 -12.26
CA LEU A 569 -8.83 -12.52 -13.24
C LEU A 569 -9.39 -11.72 -14.43
N ARG A 570 -9.47 -10.40 -14.24
CA ARG A 570 -9.94 -9.52 -15.31
C ARG A 570 -8.85 -9.48 -16.37
N PRO A 571 -9.14 -9.93 -17.61
CA PRO A 571 -8.12 -9.92 -18.65
C PRO A 571 -7.78 -8.47 -18.97
N VAL A 572 -6.49 -8.20 -19.17
CA VAL A 572 -5.98 -6.88 -19.55
C VAL A 572 -6.63 -6.38 -20.85
N SER A 573 -7.02 -7.29 -21.75
CA SER A 573 -7.80 -6.96 -22.97
C SER A 573 -9.12 -6.25 -22.69
N GLY A 574 -9.64 -6.34 -21.47
CA GLY A 574 -10.78 -5.57 -20.99
C GLY A 574 -10.58 -4.05 -20.99
N LEU A 575 -9.32 -3.56 -20.94
CA LEU A 575 -9.03 -2.11 -21.09
C LEU A 575 -9.57 -1.54 -22.40
N ASN A 576 -9.52 -2.34 -23.47
CA ASN A 576 -9.95 -1.94 -24.81
C ASN A 576 -11.41 -2.30 -25.09
N LYS A 577 -12.08 -3.03 -24.19
CA LYS A 577 -13.50 -3.38 -24.33
C LYS A 577 -14.36 -2.23 -23.83
N ILE A 578 -14.62 -1.30 -24.75
CA ILE A 578 -15.44 -0.13 -24.52
C ILE A 578 -16.83 -0.41 -25.09
N THR A 579 -17.88 -0.33 -24.26
CA THR A 579 -19.27 -0.33 -24.70
C THR A 579 -19.77 1.10 -24.86
N ALA A 580 -20.98 1.26 -25.41
CA ALA A 580 -21.62 2.56 -25.44
C ALA A 580 -21.73 3.12 -24.01
N PRO A 581 -21.42 4.42 -23.78
CA PRO A 581 -21.57 5.03 -22.46
C PRO A 581 -22.98 4.79 -21.92
N HIS A 582 -23.05 4.26 -20.71
CA HIS A 582 -24.31 3.93 -20.05
C HIS A 582 -24.30 4.43 -18.61
N ARG A 583 -25.50 4.75 -18.12
CA ARG A 583 -25.70 5.22 -16.76
C ARG A 583 -25.57 4.04 -15.78
N VAL A 584 -24.72 4.18 -14.78
CA VAL A 584 -24.54 3.14 -13.74
C VAL A 584 -25.58 3.33 -12.64
N ARG A 585 -26.27 2.25 -12.27
CA ARG A 585 -27.16 2.21 -11.11
C ARG A 585 -26.35 1.87 -9.86
N LEU A 586 -26.24 2.83 -8.93
CA LEU A 586 -25.43 2.71 -7.71
C LEU A 586 -26.27 2.69 -6.42
N ASP A 587 -27.60 2.68 -6.52
CA ASP A 587 -28.51 2.71 -5.37
C ASP A 587 -28.20 1.66 -4.28
N PRO A 588 -27.81 0.40 -4.61
CA PRO A 588 -27.49 -0.61 -3.58
C PRO A 588 -26.31 -0.23 -2.67
N TRP A 589 -25.47 0.71 -3.09
CA TRP A 589 -24.29 1.15 -2.35
C TRP A 589 -24.47 2.53 -1.71
N PHE A 590 -25.61 3.20 -1.93
CA PHE A 590 -25.85 4.55 -1.43
C PHE A 590 -25.91 4.58 0.10
N ALA A 591 -26.54 3.63 0.77
CA ALA A 591 -26.55 3.60 2.25
C ALA A 591 -25.13 3.53 2.85
N GLY A 592 -24.24 2.75 2.22
CA GLY A 592 -22.84 2.67 2.62
C GLY A 592 -22.08 3.98 2.33
N LEU A 593 -22.30 4.56 1.15
CA LEU A 593 -21.68 5.84 0.77
C LEU A 593 -22.18 7.00 1.64
N GLU A 594 -23.46 7.04 1.95
CA GLU A 594 -24.11 7.98 2.88
C GLU A 594 -23.47 7.89 4.25
N THR A 595 -23.36 6.69 4.83
CA THR A 595 -22.72 6.51 6.15
C THR A 595 -21.28 7.03 6.16
N ILE A 596 -20.52 6.74 5.11
CA ILE A 596 -19.13 7.22 4.96
C ILE A 596 -19.11 8.75 4.88
N LEU A 597 -19.88 9.34 3.97
CA LEU A 597 -19.83 10.78 3.71
C LEU A 597 -20.47 11.63 4.81
N ALA A 598 -21.57 11.19 5.42
CA ALA A 598 -22.14 11.85 6.61
C ALA A 598 -21.08 11.94 7.73
N SER A 599 -20.26 10.89 7.85
CA SER A 599 -19.18 10.83 8.84
C SER A 599 -17.89 11.54 8.42
N THR A 600 -17.61 11.74 7.13
CA THR A 600 -16.26 12.16 6.70
C THR A 600 -16.25 13.19 5.58
N LYS A 601 -17.35 13.89 5.31
CA LYS A 601 -17.41 14.85 4.18
C LYS A 601 -16.33 15.93 4.26
N HIS A 602 -15.91 16.35 5.45
CA HIS A 602 -14.87 17.37 5.60
C HIS A 602 -13.46 16.81 5.40
N ALA A 603 -13.30 15.47 5.37
CA ALA A 603 -12.03 14.86 5.00
C ALA A 603 -11.67 15.10 3.53
N LEU A 604 -12.68 15.32 2.68
CA LEU A 604 -12.51 15.63 1.27
C LEU A 604 -11.90 17.02 1.11
N LEU A 605 -10.80 17.12 0.36
CA LEU A 605 -10.16 18.38 0.00
C LEU A 605 -10.89 19.12 -1.14
N PHE A 606 -12.17 18.80 -1.34
CA PHE A 606 -13.03 19.38 -2.35
C PHE A 606 -14.48 19.35 -1.85
N ALA A 607 -15.26 20.35 -2.26
CA ALA A 607 -16.65 20.45 -1.86
C ALA A 607 -17.53 19.46 -2.65
N ILE A 608 -18.53 18.89 -1.97
CA ILE A 608 -19.63 18.09 -2.55
C ILE A 608 -20.95 18.50 -1.91
N GLN A 609 -22.05 18.23 -2.61
CA GLN A 609 -23.40 18.37 -2.08
C GLN A 609 -24.00 16.99 -1.84
N LEU A 610 -24.37 16.71 -0.59
CA LEU A 610 -25.09 15.49 -0.26
C LEU A 610 -26.52 15.56 -0.81
N PRO A 611 -27.06 14.45 -1.36
CA PRO A 611 -28.44 14.40 -1.82
C PRO A 611 -29.44 14.72 -0.70
N GLU A 612 -30.53 15.44 -1.03
CA GLU A 612 -31.58 15.80 -0.07
C GLU A 612 -32.32 14.58 0.51
N ASN A 613 -32.25 13.43 -0.17
CA ASN A 613 -32.85 12.17 0.26
C ASN A 613 -31.92 11.29 1.11
N PHE A 614 -30.70 11.74 1.43
CA PHE A 614 -29.89 11.08 2.44
C PHE A 614 -30.53 11.34 3.81
N ALA A 615 -30.67 10.30 4.62
CA ALA A 615 -31.22 10.40 5.96
C ALA A 615 -30.19 10.96 6.96
N ALA A 616 -28.91 10.70 6.75
CA ALA A 616 -27.81 11.26 7.53
C ALA A 616 -26.97 12.22 6.67
N THR A 617 -26.78 13.44 7.18
CA THR A 617 -25.90 14.45 6.57
C THR A 617 -24.75 14.86 7.47
N MET A 618 -24.84 14.49 8.76
CA MET A 618 -23.83 14.65 9.79
C MET A 618 -23.66 13.36 10.61
N PRO A 619 -22.56 13.19 11.36
CA PRO A 619 -22.35 12.01 12.20
C PRO A 619 -23.44 11.81 13.25
N GLU A 620 -24.02 12.90 13.77
CA GLU A 620 -25.03 12.85 14.83
C GLU A 620 -26.37 12.25 14.36
N ASP A 621 -26.64 12.32 13.06
CA ASP A 621 -27.84 11.77 12.43
C ASP A 621 -27.81 10.22 12.39
N ILE A 622 -26.62 9.61 12.50
CA ILE A 622 -26.44 8.16 12.33
C ILE A 622 -27.05 7.41 13.51
N GLY A 623 -28.06 6.57 13.22
CA GLY A 623 -28.75 5.76 14.23
C GLY A 623 -29.85 6.50 14.99
N GLN A 624 -30.15 7.74 14.62
CA GLN A 624 -31.35 8.45 15.06
C GLN A 624 -32.50 8.11 14.11
N PHE A 625 -33.36 7.17 14.54
CA PHE A 625 -34.66 6.90 13.93
C PHE A 625 -35.67 6.52 14.99
#